data_AF-A0A429NGU6-F1
#
_entry.id   AF-A0A429NGU6-F1
#
_cell.length_a   1.000
_cell.length_b   1.000
_cell.length_c   1.000
_cell.angle_alpha   90.00
_cell.angle_beta   90.00
_cell.angle_gamma   90.00
#
_symmetry.space_group_name_H-M   'P 1'
#
loop_
_entity.id
_entity.type
_entity.pdbx_description
1 polymer ?
#
loop_
_entity_poly.entity_id
_entity_poly.type
_entity_poly.pdbx_seq_one_letter_code
_entity_poly.pdbx_strand_id
1 'polypeptide(L)'
;MFNDIGLPELAAIIVLGLLVFGPDKLPKVVQDVMRTIRKIREFSESAKQDIRRELGPEFKDFEFEDLNPKTFIRKQLENDDLGLKEIRSGFDLKKEMAEVADAVHGVDTGPDTSGSSSSASGGRVELTKRPASPARDDHPPFDADAT
;
A
#
# COMPACT_ATOMS: atom_id res chain seq x y z
N MET A 1 12.88 9.50 4.87
CA MET A 1 12.33 8.67 3.79
C MET A 1 11.53 9.53 2.81
N PHE A 2 10.48 10.26 3.21
CA PHE A 2 9.79 11.20 2.29
C PHE A 2 10.46 12.57 2.16
N ASN A 3 11.40 12.89 3.05
CA ASN A 3 12.10 14.18 3.07
C ASN A 3 13.22 14.28 2.02
N ASP A 4 13.52 13.16 1.33
CA ASP A 4 14.51 13.04 0.27
C ASP A 4 13.88 13.25 -1.12
N ILE A 5 12.58 13.57 -1.19
CA ILE A 5 11.88 13.88 -2.44
C ILE A 5 12.28 15.29 -2.88
N GLY A 6 13.11 15.36 -3.91
CA GLY A 6 13.50 16.60 -4.56
C GLY A 6 12.53 17.01 -5.65
N LEU A 7 12.84 18.14 -6.29
CA LEU A 7 12.19 18.58 -7.52
C LEU A 7 12.21 17.49 -8.63
N PRO A 8 13.30 16.75 -8.89
CA PRO A 8 13.29 15.76 -9.98
C PRO A 8 12.38 14.56 -9.69
N GLU A 9 12.33 14.06 -8.45
CA GLU A 9 11.43 12.97 -8.07
C GLU A 9 9.96 13.39 -8.17
N LEU A 10 9.63 14.63 -7.77
CA LEU A 10 8.28 15.17 -7.93
C LEU A 10 7.88 15.25 -9.42
N ALA A 11 8.78 15.70 -10.29
CA ALA A 11 8.54 15.73 -11.72
C ALA A 11 8.31 14.31 -12.28
N ALA A 12 9.08 13.32 -11.83
CA ALA A 12 8.90 11.92 -12.23
C ALA A 12 7.51 11.38 -11.82
N ILE A 13 7.03 11.68 -10.60
CA ILE A 13 5.69 11.28 -10.15
C ILE A 13 4.59 11.95 -10.99
N ILE A 14 4.76 13.24 -11.32
CA ILE A 14 3.80 13.95 -12.18
C ILE A 14 3.75 13.28 -13.57
N VAL A 15 4.89 13.03 -14.19
CA VAL A 15 4.96 12.36 -15.50
C VAL A 15 4.33 10.97 -15.43
N LEU A 16 4.61 10.20 -14.38
CA LEU A 16 3.99 8.88 -14.17
C LEU A 16 2.47 8.99 -14.03
N GLY A 17 1.97 9.94 -13.25
CA GLY A 17 0.54 10.19 -13.10
C GLY A 17 -0.11 10.57 -14.43
N LEU A 18 0.54 11.42 -15.22
CA LEU A 18 0.08 11.81 -16.55
C LEU A 18 0.08 10.62 -17.53
N LEU A 19 1.04 9.70 -17.43
CA LEU A 19 1.10 8.49 -18.26
C LEU A 19 -0.02 7.50 -17.91
N VAL A 20 -0.23 7.27 -16.60
CA VAL A 20 -1.21 6.28 -16.11
C VAL A 20 -2.64 6.74 -16.34
N PHE A 21 -2.95 7.99 -15.97
CA PHE A 21 -4.31 8.51 -16.04
C PHE A 21 -4.59 9.29 -17.33
N GLY A 22 -3.56 9.89 -17.93
CA GLY A 22 -3.70 10.86 -19.02
C GLY A 22 -3.78 12.31 -18.50
N PRO A 23 -3.23 13.29 -19.26
CA PRO A 23 -3.22 14.70 -18.86
C PRO A 23 -4.62 15.31 -18.69
N ASP A 24 -5.61 14.79 -19.42
CA ASP A 24 -6.97 15.31 -19.38
C ASP A 24 -7.82 14.73 -18.24
N LYS A 25 -7.42 13.58 -17.68
CA LYS A 25 -8.20 12.87 -16.64
C LYS A 25 -7.67 13.14 -15.25
N LEU A 26 -6.35 13.27 -15.08
CA LEU A 26 -5.73 13.57 -13.79
C LEU A 26 -6.38 14.77 -13.06
N PRO A 27 -6.57 15.95 -13.69
CA PRO A 27 -7.22 17.07 -13.00
C PRO A 27 -8.68 16.78 -12.61
N LYS A 28 -9.41 15.99 -13.40
CA LYS A 28 -10.77 15.56 -13.06
C LYS A 28 -10.79 14.65 -11.84
N VAL A 29 -9.89 13.66 -11.80
CA VAL A 29 -9.74 12.75 -10.65
C VAL A 29 -9.40 13.51 -9.37
N VAL A 30 -8.46 14.47 -9.44
CA VAL A 30 -8.11 15.32 -8.29
C VAL A 30 -9.33 16.13 -7.82
N GLN A 31 -10.10 16.70 -8.74
CA GLN A 31 -11.32 17.44 -8.39
C GLN A 31 -12.36 16.55 -7.71
N ASP A 32 -12.56 15.33 -8.19
CA ASP A 32 -13.51 14.37 -7.63
C ASP A 32 -13.10 13.93 -6.22
N VAL A 33 -11.82 13.63 -6.01
CA VAL A 33 -11.26 13.31 -4.69
C VAL A 33 -11.42 14.49 -3.74
N MET A 34 -11.06 15.71 -4.17
CA MET A 34 -11.19 16.91 -3.35
C MET A 34 -12.64 17.21 -2.97
N ARG A 35 -13.58 17.01 -3.91
CA ARG A 35 -15.01 17.17 -3.65
C ARG A 35 -15.51 16.12 -2.65
N THR A 36 -15.05 14.88 -2.76
CA THR A 36 -15.39 13.80 -1.83
C THR A 36 -14.87 14.10 -0.43
N ILE A 37 -13.62 14.55 -0.30
CA ILE A 37 -13.03 14.95 0.99
C ILE A 37 -13.84 16.08 1.64
N ARG A 38 -14.29 17.08 0.86
CA ARG A 38 -15.14 18.16 1.37
C ARG A 38 -16.47 17.65 1.90
N LYS A 39 -17.14 16.79 1.13
CA LYS A 39 -18.42 16.18 1.54
C LYS A 39 -18.28 15.35 2.83
N ILE A 40 -17.20 14.58 2.94
CA ILE A 40 -16.91 13.81 4.16
C ILE A 40 -16.74 14.76 5.35
N ARG A 41 -15.97 15.85 5.19
CA ARG A 41 -15.79 16.85 6.24
C ARG A 41 -17.09 17.51 6.67
N GLU A 42 -17.93 17.91 5.72
CA GLU A 42 -19.24 18.51 5.97
C GLU A 42 -20.16 17.54 6.70
N PHE A 43 -20.24 16.28 6.24
CA PHE A 43 -21.04 15.23 6.88
C PHE A 43 -20.60 14.97 8.32
N SER A 44 -19.29 14.88 8.57
CA SER A 44 -18.75 14.71 9.92
C SER A 44 -19.09 15.88 10.85
N GLU A 45 -19.04 17.12 10.35
CA GLU A 45 -19.38 18.31 11.15
C GLU A 45 -20.88 18.35 11.47
N SER A 46 -21.74 18.05 10.48
CA SER A 46 -23.20 17.97 10.68
C SER A 46 -23.57 16.87 11.67
N ALA A 47 -23.02 15.66 11.53
CA ALA A 47 -23.25 14.57 12.47
C ALA A 47 -22.80 14.94 13.90
N LYS A 48 -21.67 15.64 14.04
CA LYS A 48 -21.19 16.15 15.34
C LYS A 48 -22.15 17.18 15.93
N GLN A 49 -22.78 18.01 15.09
CA GLN A 49 -23.75 19.01 15.52
C GLN A 49 -25.08 18.35 15.95
N ASP A 50 -25.55 17.34 15.24
CA ASP A 50 -26.79 16.63 15.54
C ASP A 50 -26.66 15.79 16.82
N ILE A 51 -25.55 15.07 17.00
CA ILE A 51 -25.21 14.35 18.25
C ILE A 51 -25.22 15.30 19.45
N ARG A 52 -24.62 16.50 19.32
CA ARG A 52 -24.61 17.50 20.39
C ARG A 52 -25.98 18.07 20.72
N ARG A 53 -26.88 18.17 19.73
CA ARG A 53 -28.23 18.71 19.91
C ARG A 53 -29.16 17.70 20.57
N GLU A 54 -29.05 16.43 20.21
CA GLU A 54 -29.98 15.39 20.65
C GLU A 54 -29.57 14.71 21.97
N LEU A 55 -28.26 14.54 22.21
CA LEU A 55 -27.77 13.79 23.37
C LEU A 55 -27.26 14.67 24.51
N GLY A 56 -27.34 16.00 24.36
CA GLY A 56 -26.96 16.96 25.39
C GLY A 56 -25.44 17.05 25.64
N PRO A 57 -25.01 17.92 26.56
CA PRO A 57 -23.59 18.21 26.80
C PRO A 57 -22.78 17.04 27.37
N GLU A 58 -23.39 15.90 27.72
CA GLU A 58 -22.67 14.73 28.25
C GLU A 58 -21.90 13.93 27.18
N PHE A 59 -22.18 14.13 25.90
CA PHE A 59 -21.37 13.57 24.79
C PHE A 59 -20.37 14.57 24.23
N LYS A 60 -20.14 15.70 24.93
CA LYS A 60 -19.04 16.61 24.59
C LYS A 60 -17.70 15.89 24.54
N ASP A 61 -17.50 14.84 25.35
CA ASP A 61 -16.21 14.17 25.52
C ASP A 61 -15.97 12.96 24.60
N PHE A 62 -16.93 12.59 23.74
CA PHE A 62 -16.61 11.79 22.54
C PHE A 62 -15.99 12.71 21.47
N GLU A 63 -14.94 13.41 21.88
CA GLU A 63 -14.15 14.28 21.03
C GLU A 63 -13.21 13.43 20.20
N PHE A 64 -13.65 13.18 18.99
CA PHE A 64 -12.82 12.96 17.82
C PHE A 64 -11.85 14.14 17.52
N GLU A 65 -11.35 14.86 18.53
CA GLU A 65 -10.16 15.72 18.42
C GLU A 65 -8.90 14.89 18.07
N ASP A 66 -8.99 13.56 18.24
CA ASP A 66 -8.03 12.58 17.75
C ASP A 66 -8.32 12.07 16.32
N LEU A 67 -9.20 12.69 15.53
CA LEU A 67 -9.38 12.35 14.09
C LEU A 67 -8.66 13.30 13.13
N ASN A 68 -7.83 14.21 13.63
CA ASN A 68 -6.84 14.84 12.75
C ASN A 68 -5.76 13.78 12.47
N PRO A 69 -5.57 13.29 11.23
CA PRO A 69 -4.64 12.19 10.99
C PRO A 69 -3.22 12.53 11.48
N LYS A 70 -2.85 13.81 11.47
CA LYS A 70 -1.58 14.28 12.04
C LYS A 70 -1.51 14.21 13.57
N THR A 71 -2.59 14.52 14.28
CA THR A 71 -2.61 14.43 15.75
C THR A 71 -2.81 12.98 16.19
N PHE A 72 -3.64 12.21 15.49
CA PHE A 72 -3.80 10.77 15.68
C PHE A 72 -2.51 10.01 15.45
N ILE A 73 -1.82 10.24 14.32
CA ILE A 73 -0.53 9.62 14.03
C ILE A 73 0.50 10.07 15.06
N ARG A 74 0.50 11.35 15.47
CA ARG A 74 1.41 11.84 16.51
C ARG A 74 1.15 11.21 17.86
N LYS A 75 -0.12 11.06 18.26
CA LYS A 75 -0.53 10.42 19.51
C LYS A 75 -0.28 8.91 19.46
N GLN A 76 -0.46 8.26 18.31
CA GLN A 76 -0.07 6.85 18.08
C GLN A 76 1.46 6.65 17.98
N LEU A 77 2.22 7.66 17.56
CA LEU A 77 3.69 7.65 17.59
C LEU A 77 4.25 7.92 18.98
N GLU A 78 3.58 8.77 19.76
CA GLU A 78 3.95 9.12 21.14
C GLU A 78 3.49 8.04 22.14
N ASN A 79 2.45 7.26 21.81
CA ASN A 79 2.09 6.06 22.56
C ASN A 79 2.99 4.89 22.13
N ASP A 80 4.09 4.70 22.85
CA ASP A 80 5.13 3.66 22.69
C ASP A 80 4.64 2.20 22.76
N ASP A 81 3.32 1.94 22.88
CA ASP A 81 2.74 0.65 23.28
C ASP A 81 2.48 -0.33 22.12
N LEU A 82 2.61 0.11 20.86
CA LEU A 82 2.23 -0.70 19.68
C LEU A 82 3.40 -1.18 18.82
N GLY A 83 4.60 -1.34 19.39
CA GLY A 83 5.69 -2.08 18.73
C GLY A 83 6.23 -1.42 17.45
N LEU A 84 5.89 -0.16 17.18
CA LEU A 84 6.41 0.59 16.03
C LEU A 84 7.92 0.83 16.11
N LYS A 85 8.49 0.73 17.32
CA LYS A 85 9.94 0.69 17.53
C LYS A 85 10.55 -0.61 16.99
N GLU A 86 9.82 -1.72 17.06
CA GLU A 86 10.21 -3.03 16.51
C GLU A 86 10.09 -3.06 14.99
N ILE A 87 9.09 -2.40 14.42
CA ILE A 87 9.01 -2.18 12.96
C ILE A 87 10.13 -1.25 12.49
N ARG A 88 10.43 -0.20 13.25
CA ARG A 88 11.53 0.74 12.94
C ARG A 88 12.91 0.09 13.06
N SER A 89 13.12 -0.82 14.01
CA SER A 89 14.33 -1.66 14.06
C SER A 89 14.30 -2.77 13.01
N GLY A 90 13.13 -3.26 12.60
CA GLY A 90 12.98 -4.16 11.45
C GLY A 90 13.38 -3.50 10.11
N PHE A 91 13.44 -2.16 10.05
CA PHE A 91 13.95 -1.42 8.90
C PHE A 91 15.48 -1.24 8.87
N ASP A 92 16.23 -1.71 9.89
CA ASP A 92 17.70 -1.84 9.80
C ASP A 92 18.14 -2.88 8.74
N LEU A 93 17.19 -3.63 8.17
CA LEU A 93 17.34 -4.41 6.93
C LEU A 93 17.92 -3.60 5.76
N LYS A 94 17.79 -2.26 5.75
CA LYS A 94 18.45 -1.43 4.72
C LYS A 94 19.98 -1.48 4.83
N LYS A 95 20.52 -1.66 6.04
CA LYS A 95 21.96 -1.79 6.29
C LYS A 95 22.45 -3.18 5.87
N GLU A 96 21.70 -4.23 6.19
CA GLU A 96 21.99 -5.59 5.73
C GLU A 96 21.84 -5.73 4.21
N MET A 97 20.85 -5.09 3.61
CA MET A 97 20.65 -5.08 2.16
C MET A 97 21.74 -4.27 1.43
N ALA A 98 22.30 -3.24 2.06
CA ALA A 98 23.46 -2.52 1.54
C ALA A 98 24.73 -3.37 1.61
N GLU A 99 24.93 -4.16 2.67
CA GLU A 99 26.05 -5.10 2.80
C GLU A 99 25.94 -6.26 1.80
N VAL A 100 24.75 -6.81 1.59
CA VAL A 100 24.48 -7.84 0.57
C VAL A 100 24.64 -7.28 -0.85
N ALA A 101 24.23 -6.03 -1.10
CA ALA A 101 24.41 -5.37 -2.38
C ALA A 101 25.88 -5.03 -2.68
N ASP A 102 26.68 -4.73 -1.66
CA ASP A 102 28.13 -4.53 -1.79
C ASP A 102 28.84 -5.86 -2.08
N ALA A 103 28.46 -6.92 -1.36
CA ALA A 103 28.96 -8.28 -1.60
C ALA A 103 28.64 -8.81 -3.01
N VAL A 104 27.51 -8.39 -3.61
CA VAL A 104 27.14 -8.80 -4.98
C VAL A 104 27.86 -7.99 -6.06
N HIS A 105 28.19 -6.71 -5.80
CA HIS A 105 28.97 -5.88 -6.74
C HIS A 105 30.47 -6.23 -6.75
N GLY A 106 30.95 -7.03 -5.80
CA GLY A 106 32.34 -7.50 -5.74
C GLY A 106 32.68 -8.68 -6.67
N VAL A 107 31.72 -9.27 -7.40
CA VAL A 107 31.94 -10.50 -8.19
C VAL A 107 32.31 -10.28 -9.66
N ASP A 108 32.64 -9.05 -10.07
CA ASP A 108 33.02 -8.74 -11.45
C ASP A 108 34.37 -8.01 -11.52
N THR A 109 35.47 -8.73 -11.29
CA THR A 109 36.77 -8.40 -11.91
C THR A 109 37.61 -9.67 -12.09
N GLY A 110 37.59 -10.19 -13.31
CA GLY A 110 38.55 -11.19 -13.80
C GLY A 110 38.08 -11.83 -15.10
N PRO A 111 38.61 -11.44 -16.28
CA PRO A 111 38.44 -12.24 -17.47
C PRO A 111 39.38 -13.44 -17.42
N ASP A 112 39.03 -14.47 -18.19
CA ASP A 112 39.83 -15.66 -18.52
C ASP A 112 39.71 -16.85 -17.56
N THR A 113 38.77 -17.77 -17.85
CA THR A 113 39.15 -19.17 -18.11
C THR A 113 38.13 -19.85 -19.03
N SER A 114 38.60 -20.25 -20.19
CA SER A 114 37.95 -21.15 -21.13
C SER A 114 37.64 -22.50 -20.47
N GLY A 115 36.42 -23.01 -20.64
CA GLY A 115 36.05 -24.32 -20.08
C GLY A 115 34.76 -24.90 -20.65
N SER A 116 34.89 -25.57 -21.80
CA SER A 116 34.12 -26.72 -22.28
C SER A 116 32.61 -26.84 -21.99
N SER A 117 31.85 -26.94 -23.08
CA SER A 117 30.58 -27.65 -23.16
C SER A 117 30.60 -29.05 -22.52
N SER A 118 29.59 -29.37 -21.71
CA SER A 118 28.94 -30.69 -21.77
C SER A 118 27.56 -30.67 -21.12
N SER A 119 26.62 -31.24 -21.85
CA SER A 119 25.25 -31.57 -21.47
C SER A 119 25.20 -32.67 -20.40
N ALA A 120 24.31 -32.55 -19.40
CA ALA A 120 23.55 -33.67 -18.87
C ALA A 120 22.42 -33.23 -17.92
N SER A 121 21.18 -33.38 -18.39
CA SER A 121 20.07 -34.04 -17.69
C SER A 121 19.92 -33.82 -16.17
N GLY A 122 19.05 -32.89 -15.78
CA GLY A 122 18.52 -32.79 -14.42
C GLY A 122 17.26 -31.93 -14.35
N GLY A 123 16.10 -32.59 -14.46
CA GLY A 123 14.74 -32.13 -14.11
C GLY A 123 14.45 -30.62 -14.11
N ARG A 124 14.03 -30.07 -15.25
CA ARG A 124 13.33 -28.78 -15.28
C ARG A 124 11.91 -28.98 -14.77
N VAL A 125 11.58 -28.40 -13.61
CA VAL A 125 10.20 -28.30 -13.13
C VAL A 125 9.43 -27.43 -14.11
N GLU A 126 8.43 -28.02 -14.76
CA GLU A 126 7.60 -27.36 -15.75
C GLU A 126 6.52 -26.51 -15.05
N LEU A 127 6.59 -25.18 -15.22
CA LEU A 127 5.68 -24.20 -14.61
C LEU A 127 4.57 -23.76 -15.57
N THR A 128 4.15 -24.64 -16.47
CA THR A 128 3.00 -24.40 -17.35
C THR A 128 1.76 -24.95 -16.65
N LYS A 129 0.87 -24.04 -16.23
CA LYS A 129 -0.44 -24.41 -15.69
C LYS A 129 -1.25 -25.09 -16.79
N ARG A 130 -1.25 -26.43 -16.81
CA ARG A 130 -2.13 -27.24 -17.65
C ARG A 130 -3.57 -26.79 -17.39
N PRO A 131 -4.32 -26.31 -18.40
CA PRO A 131 -5.71 -25.92 -18.17
C PRO A 131 -6.48 -27.20 -17.82
N ALA A 132 -6.94 -27.28 -16.58
CA ALA A 132 -7.92 -28.27 -16.19
C ALA A 132 -9.18 -28.02 -17.01
N SER A 133 -9.69 -29.08 -17.65
CA SER A 133 -10.97 -29.10 -18.35
C SER A 133 -12.07 -28.46 -17.48
N PRO A 134 -13.01 -27.68 -18.05
CA PRO A 134 -14.01 -26.99 -17.25
C PRO A 134 -14.85 -28.02 -16.48
N ALA A 135 -14.81 -27.91 -15.15
CA ALA A 135 -15.68 -28.65 -14.27
C ALA A 135 -17.13 -28.32 -14.64
N ARG A 136 -17.91 -29.38 -14.83
CA ARG A 136 -19.37 -29.30 -14.97
C ARG A 136 -19.93 -28.51 -13.79
N ASP A 137 -20.88 -27.65 -14.09
CA ASP A 137 -21.61 -26.83 -13.16
C ASP A 137 -22.26 -27.67 -12.04
N ASP A 138 -21.66 -27.66 -10.84
CA ASP A 138 -22.31 -28.10 -9.60
C ASP A 138 -22.82 -26.85 -8.88
N HIS A 139 -23.98 -26.35 -9.31
CA HIS A 139 -24.79 -25.47 -8.47
C HIS A 139 -25.61 -26.35 -7.52
N PRO A 140 -25.60 -26.09 -6.20
CA PRO A 140 -26.44 -26.84 -5.28
C PRO A 140 -27.92 -26.68 -5.67
N PRO A 141 -28.73 -27.74 -5.53
CA PRO A 141 -30.14 -27.70 -5.90
C PRO A 141 -30.88 -26.64 -5.08
N PHE A 142 -31.83 -25.97 -5.74
CA PHE A 142 -32.66 -24.92 -5.16
C PHE A 142 -33.48 -25.49 -3.99
N ASP A 143 -33.31 -24.93 -2.79
CA ASP A 143 -34.06 -25.31 -1.59
C ASP A 143 -35.38 -24.53 -1.55
N ALA A 144 -36.48 -25.26 -1.74
CA ALA A 144 -37.83 -24.69 -1.84
C ALA A 144 -38.51 -24.47 -0.46
N ASP A 145 -37.88 -24.87 0.64
CA ASP A 145 -38.42 -24.70 2.00
C ASP A 145 -37.97 -23.40 2.69
N ALA A 146 -37.21 -22.54 2.01
CA ALA A 146 -36.85 -21.21 2.51
C ALA A 146 -37.91 -20.15 2.14
N THR A 147 -39.04 -20.13 2.84
CA THR A 147 -40.03 -19.02 2.85
C THR A 147 -40.56 -18.81 4.26
#